data_AF-A0A932NRQ6-F1
#
_entry.id   AF-A0A932NRQ6-F1
#
_cell.length_a   1.000
_cell.length_b   1.000
_cell.length_c   1.000
_cell.angle_alpha   90.00
_cell.angle_beta   90.00
_cell.angle_gamma   90.00
#
_symmetry.space_group_name_H-M   'P 1'
#
loop_
_entity.id
_entity.type
_entity.pdbx_description
1 polymer ?
#
loop_
_entity_poly.entity_id
_entity_poly.type
_entity_poly.pdbx_seq_one_letter_code
_entity_poly.pdbx_strand_id
1 'polypeptide(L)' 'MAKPILEVQGLKKYFPVKQGFLGRGRAWVKAVDGVDFTISTGETLGLIGES' A
#
# COMPACT_ATOMS: atom_id res chain seq x y z
N MET A 1 -13.69 1.22 -24.61
CA MET A 1 -13.65 1.55 -23.17
C MET A 1 -12.60 2.64 -22.98
N ALA A 2 -12.87 3.66 -22.16
CA ALA A 2 -11.90 4.75 -21.93
C ALA A 2 -10.69 4.24 -21.12
N LYS A 3 -9.50 4.82 -21.36
CA LYS A 3 -8.30 4.52 -20.58
C LYS A 3 -8.50 5.03 -19.14
N PRO A 4 -8.16 4.24 -18.10
CA PRO A 4 -8.26 4.71 -16.72
C PRO A 4 -7.33 5.88 -16.45
N ILE A 5 -7.72 6.72 -15.48
CA ILE A 5 -6.89 7.86 -15.04
C ILE A 5 -5.76 7.41 -14.11
N LEU A 6 -5.96 6.28 -13.41
CA LEU A 6 -4.95 5.65 -12.58
C LEU A 6 -5.10 4.13 -12.67
N GLU A 7 -3.98 3.45 -12.88
CA GLU A 7 -3.86 2.00 -12.79
C GLU A 7 -2.72 1.68 -11.82
N VAL A 8 -3.02 0.91 -10.78
CA VAL A 8 -2.08 0.49 -9.75
C VAL A 8 -2.00 -1.03 -9.75
N GLN A 9 -0.78 -1.54 -9.82
CA GLN A 9 -0.48 -2.95 -9.82
C GLN A 9 0.62 -3.25 -8.78
N GLY A 10 0.40 -4.22 -7.92
CA GLY A 10 1.34 -4.75 -6.95
C GLY A 10 1.82 -3.73 -5.92
N LEU A 11 1.01 -2.75 -5.55
CA LEU A 11 1.43 -1.68 -4.63
C LEU A 11 1.88 -2.28 -3.30
N LYS A 12 3.11 -1.95 -2.91
CA LYS A 12 3.72 -2.39 -1.65
C LYS A 12 4.33 -1.20 -0.94
N LYS A 13 4.06 -1.10 0.37
CA LYS A 13 4.67 -0.13 1.25
C LYS A 13 5.02 -0.78 2.57
N TYR A 14 6.31 -1.04 2.77
CA TYR A 14 6.82 -1.64 3.99
C TYR A 14 7.69 -0.62 4.74
N PHE A 15 7.49 -0.52 6.04
CA PHE A 15 8.25 0.35 6.93
C PHE A 15 9.17 -0.49 7.81
N PRO A 16 10.47 -0.12 7.94
CA PRO A 16 11.37 -0.85 8.82
C PRO A 16 11.01 -0.57 10.27
N VAL A 17 10.98 -1.61 11.10
CA VAL A 17 10.81 -1.46 12.55
C VAL A 17 12.18 -1.15 13.14
N LYS A 18 12.33 0.04 13.75
CA LYS A 18 13.53 0.37 14.52
C LYS A 18 13.56 -0.52 15.77
N GLN A 19 14.54 -1.42 15.85
CA GLN A 19 14.84 -2.14 17.09
C GLN A 19 15.96 -1.44 17.86
N GLY A 20 15.95 -1.55 19.19
CA GLY A 20 17.03 -1.06 20.06
C GLY A 20 18.35 -1.83 19.88
N PHE A 21 19.37 -1.43 20.66
CA PHE A 21 20.78 -1.85 20.52
C PHE A 21 21.06 -3.37 20.50
N LEU A 22 20.14 -4.23 20.92
CA LEU A 22 20.31 -5.69 20.98
C LEU A 22 19.41 -6.47 20.00
N GLY A 23 18.69 -5.79 19.09
CA GLY A 23 17.71 -6.39 18.18
C GLY A 23 18.35 -7.22 17.05
N ARG A 24 18.30 -8.55 17.15
CA ARG A 24 18.68 -9.46 16.06
C ARG A 24 17.50 -9.65 15.10
N GLY A 25 17.43 -8.82 14.07
CA GLY A 25 16.56 -9.03 12.90
C GLY A 25 15.97 -7.76 12.32
N ARG A 26 15.96 -7.64 10.98
CA ARG A 26 15.29 -6.52 10.28
C ARG A 26 13.81 -6.84 10.15
N ALA A 27 13.00 -6.39 11.11
CA ALA A 27 11.54 -6.50 11.05
C ALA A 27 10.93 -5.39 10.17
N TRP A 28 9.82 -5.71 9.52
CA TRP A 28 9.10 -4.79 8.63
C TRP A 28 7.62 -4.81 8.96
N VAL A 29 7.02 -3.62 9.06
CA VAL A 29 5.57 -3.45 9.05
C VAL A 29 5.13 -3.30 7.61
N LYS A 30 4.23 -4.18 7.16
CA LYS A 30 3.65 -4.11 5.82
C LYS A 30 2.40 -3.24 5.85
N ALA A 31 2.53 -1.96 5.55
CA ALA A 31 1.39 -1.03 5.51
C ALA A 31 0.51 -1.22 4.27
N VAL A 32 1.12 -1.60 3.14
CA VAL A 32 0.41 -2.05 1.94
C VAL A 32 1.14 -3.26 1.40
N ASP A 33 0.44 -4.35 1.06
CA ASP A 33 1.06 -5.56 0.52
C ASP A 33 0.32 -6.12 -0.70
N GLY A 34 0.77 -5.72 -1.90
CA GLY A 34 0.31 -6.32 -3.15
C GLY A 34 -1.12 -5.91 -3.52
N VAL A 35 -1.42 -4.61 -3.46
CA VAL A 35 -2.75 -4.09 -3.80
C VAL A 35 -2.81 -3.68 -5.27
N ASP A 36 -3.86 -4.14 -5.95
CA ASP A 36 -4.20 -3.80 -7.33
C ASP A 36 -5.52 -3.01 -7.35
N PHE A 37 -5.56 -1.87 -8.05
CA PHE A 37 -6.80 -1.14 -8.29
C PHE A 37 -6.68 -0.22 -9.50
N THR A 38 -7.82 0.22 -10.01
CA THR A 38 -7.92 1.15 -11.14
C THR A 38 -8.94 2.22 -10.80
N ILE A 39 -8.70 3.46 -11.23
CA ILE A 39 -9.68 4.55 -11.12
C ILE A 39 -10.02 5.02 -12.53
N SER A 40 -11.29 4.97 -12.87
CA SER A 40 -11.82 5.45 -14.15
C SER A 40 -12.16 6.94 -14.09
N THR A 41 -12.32 7.59 -15.25
CA THR A 41 -12.78 8.97 -15.31
C THR A 41 -14.18 9.10 -14.70
N GLY A 42 -14.35 10.02 -13.75
CA GLY A 42 -15.63 10.25 -13.06
C GLY A 42 -15.90 9.30 -11.89
N GLU A 43 -14.97 8.40 -11.57
CA GLU A 43 -15.06 7.50 -10.44
C GLU A 43 -14.46 8.13 -9.16
N THR A 44 -15.08 7.86 -8.01
CA THR A 44 -14.56 8.24 -6.70
C THR A 44 -14.19 6.99 -5.92
N LEU A 45 -12.93 6.88 -5.50
CA LEU A 45 -12.43 5.79 -4.66
C LEU A 45 -12.37 6.23 -3.20
N GLY A 46 -13.06 5.50 -2.30
CA GLY A 46 -12.98 5.69 -0.86
C GLY A 46 -12.04 4.69 -0.20
N LEU A 47 -11.07 5.17 0.58
CA LEU A 47 -10.20 4.34 1.42
C LEU A 47 -10.69 4.40 2.87
N ILE A 48 -11.05 3.25 3.44
CA ILE A 48 -11.58 3.12 4.81
C ILE A 48 -10.79 2.02 5.53
N GLY A 49 -10.56 2.19 6.83
CA GLY A 49 -9.93 1.18 7.67
C GLY A 49 -10.24 1.41 9.15
N GLU A 50 -10.14 0.34 9.94
CA GLU A 50 -10.10 0.42 11.40
C GLU A 50 -8.70 0.84 11.87
N SER A 51 -8.63 1.52 13.02
CA SER A 51 -7.37 1.94 13.65
C SER A 51 -6.85 0.90 14.63
#